data_AF-A0A3S1UGH5-F1
#
_entry.id   AF-A0A3S1UGH5-F1
#
_cell.length_a   1.000
_cell.length_b   1.000
_cell.length_c   1.000
_cell.angle_alpha   90.00
_cell.angle_beta   90.00
_cell.angle_gamma   90.00
#
_symmetry.space_group_name_H-M   'P 1'
#
loop_
_entity.id
_entity.type
_entity.pdbx_description
1 polymer ?
#
loop_
_entity_poly.entity_id
_entity_poly.type
_entity_poly.pdbx_seq_one_letter_code
_entity_poly.pdbx_strand_id
1 'polypeptide(L)'
;HVLAPCAHQAPCPLVQPDWCHFSRRVARSRLHRLAKDADVPWEDEKFIYVAASRDGPTSHQARVLAPPKSGSGKVLLKLCQDDGTATERLFTKRDGADFKLARRLDWGDRLDNIAK
;
A
#
# COMPACT_ATOMS: atom_id res chain seq x y z
N HIS A 1 3.24 20.05 5.53
CA HIS A 1 2.22 19.09 5.08
C HIS A 1 2.87 17.74 4.78
N VAL A 2 2.20 16.63 5.12
CA VAL A 2 2.58 15.29 4.67
C VAL A 2 2.14 15.12 3.21
N LEU A 3 3.06 14.75 2.32
CA LEU A 3 2.81 14.51 0.90
C LEU A 3 2.64 13.03 0.57
N ALA A 4 3.33 12.16 1.32
CA ALA A 4 3.26 10.71 1.22
C ALA A 4 3.85 10.07 2.49
N PRO A 5 3.54 8.81 2.79
CA PRO A 5 2.58 7.94 2.12
C PRO A 5 1.12 8.26 2.48
N CYS A 6 0.86 8.87 3.63
CA CYS A 6 -0.51 9.05 4.12
C CYS A 6 -1.37 9.84 3.12
N ALA A 7 -2.61 9.40 2.94
CA ALA A 7 -3.61 10.11 2.15
C ALA A 7 -4.24 11.28 2.93
N HIS A 8 -3.87 11.49 4.20
CA HIS A 8 -4.49 12.47 5.11
C HIS A 8 -3.45 13.24 5.93
N GLN A 9 -3.90 14.29 6.64
CA GLN A 9 -3.09 15.05 7.62
C GLN A 9 -3.47 14.73 9.09
N ALA A 10 -4.40 13.80 9.32
CA ALA A 10 -4.80 13.34 10.65
C ALA A 10 -3.77 12.36 11.27
N PRO A 11 -3.84 12.06 12.58
CA PRO A 11 -3.11 10.94 13.18
C PRO A 11 -3.35 9.63 12.41
N CYS A 12 -2.32 8.78 12.31
CA CYS A 12 -2.43 7.52 11.58
C CYS A 12 -3.44 6.59 12.27
N PRO A 13 -4.43 6.01 11.54
CA PRO A 13 -5.41 5.10 12.12
C PRO A 13 -4.87 3.70 12.42
N LEU A 14 -3.68 3.35 11.90
CA LEU A 14 -3.08 2.04 12.12
C LEU A 14 -2.41 1.98 13.49
N VAL A 15 -2.81 1.00 14.30
CA VAL A 15 -2.31 0.75 15.65
C VAL A 15 -1.86 -0.70 15.77
N GLN A 16 -1.00 -0.97 16.76
CA GLN A 16 -0.51 -2.32 17.03
C GLN A 16 -1.67 -3.34 17.17
N PRO A 17 -1.47 -4.59 16.69
CA PRO A 17 -0.24 -5.18 16.16
C PRO A 17 0.05 -4.82 14.69
N ASP A 18 -0.82 -4.04 14.06
CA ASP A 18 -0.65 -3.58 12.69
C ASP A 18 0.17 -2.29 12.64
N TRP A 19 0.79 -2.04 11.49
CA TRP A 19 1.62 -0.85 11.30
C TRP A 19 1.73 -0.48 9.82
N CYS A 20 1.77 0.83 9.55
CA CYS A 20 1.88 1.36 8.21
C CYS A 20 3.30 1.17 7.67
N HIS A 21 3.48 0.23 6.74
CA HIS A 21 4.76 -0.04 6.09
C HIS A 21 4.57 -0.46 4.64
N PHE A 22 5.68 -0.53 3.92
CA PHE A 22 5.76 -1.09 2.58
C PHE A 22 6.84 -2.16 2.56
N SER A 23 6.90 -2.92 1.46
CA SER A 23 7.92 -3.92 1.25
C SER A 23 8.57 -3.74 -0.10
N ARG A 24 9.89 -3.94 -0.18
CA ARG A 24 10.58 -4.03 -1.46
C ARG A 24 11.49 -5.24 -1.50
N ARG A 25 11.43 -5.94 -2.63
CA ARG A 25 12.37 -7.01 -2.93
C ARG A 25 13.74 -6.44 -3.24
N VAL A 26 14.71 -6.78 -2.43
CA VAL A 26 16.13 -6.40 -2.59
C VAL A 26 16.99 -7.64 -2.79
N ALA A 27 18.10 -7.48 -3.49
CA ALA A 27 19.03 -8.58 -3.74
C ALA A 27 19.86 -8.90 -2.48
N ARG A 28 20.01 -10.18 -2.15
CA ARG A 28 20.95 -10.65 -1.13
C ARG A 28 22.32 -10.83 -1.75
N SER A 29 23.33 -10.18 -1.15
CA SER A 29 24.72 -10.48 -1.49
C SER A 29 25.08 -11.92 -1.13
N ARG A 30 26.13 -12.46 -1.75
CA ARG A 30 26.63 -13.81 -1.41
C ARG A 30 27.01 -13.92 0.07
N LEU A 31 27.67 -12.89 0.62
CA LEU A 31 28.04 -12.83 2.04
C LEU A 31 26.80 -12.88 2.94
N HIS A 32 25.76 -12.12 2.59
CA HIS A 32 24.51 -12.07 3.35
C HIS A 32 23.77 -13.42 3.30
N ARG A 33 23.78 -14.10 2.15
CA ARG A 33 23.23 -15.47 2.06
C ARG A 33 23.97 -16.46 2.96
N LEU A 34 25.30 -16.44 2.92
CA LEU A 34 26.13 -17.33 3.74
C LEU A 34 25.99 -17.04 5.23
N ALA A 35 25.92 -15.77 5.61
CA ALA A 35 25.82 -15.36 7.02
C ALA A 35 24.45 -15.66 7.64
N LYS A 36 23.38 -15.68 6.84
CA LYS A 36 21.99 -15.89 7.30
C LYS A 36 21.42 -17.26 6.92
N ASP A 37 22.25 -18.16 6.39
CA ASP A 37 21.85 -19.47 5.87
C ASP A 37 20.61 -19.39 4.96
N ALA A 38 20.66 -18.44 4.02
CA ALA A 38 19.52 -18.08 3.19
C ALA A 38 19.58 -18.72 1.79
N ASP A 39 18.53 -19.48 1.46
CA ASP A 39 18.43 -20.25 0.20
C ASP A 39 18.15 -19.38 -1.04
N VAL A 40 17.45 -18.26 -0.89
CA VAL A 40 17.04 -17.40 -2.01
C VAL A 40 17.91 -16.15 -2.13
N PRO A 41 18.20 -15.66 -3.36
CA PRO A 41 19.07 -14.52 -3.61
C PRO A 41 18.40 -13.15 -3.39
N TRP A 42 17.28 -13.11 -2.70
CA TRP A 42 16.53 -11.89 -2.42
C TRP A 42 15.87 -11.93 -1.04
N GLU A 43 15.48 -10.76 -0.55
CA GLU A 43 14.59 -10.63 0.59
C GLU A 43 13.61 -9.49 0.38
N ASP A 44 12.46 -9.60 1.04
CA ASP A 44 11.44 -8.56 1.04
C ASP A 44 11.68 -7.68 2.27
N GLU A 45 12.36 -6.56 2.06
CA GLU A 45 12.72 -5.60 3.11
C GLU A 45 11.54 -4.69 3.41
N LYS A 46 11.11 -4.68 4.67
CA LYS A 46 10.04 -3.81 5.14
C LYS A 46 10.60 -2.44 5.50
N PHE A 47 9.95 -1.39 5.01
CA PHE A 47 10.38 -0.02 5.29
C PHE A 47 9.20 0.91 5.52
N ILE A 48 9.50 2.02 6.20
CA ILE A 48 8.60 3.16 6.35
C ILE A 48 9.27 4.37 5.72
N TYR A 49 8.47 5.28 5.19
CA TYR A 49 8.95 6.58 4.73
C TYR A 49 7.91 7.64 5.05
N VAL A 50 8.35 8.90 5.10
CA VAL A 50 7.47 10.07 5.13
C VAL A 50 8.10 11.12 4.21
N ALA A 51 7.29 11.66 3.30
CA ALA A 51 7.64 12.81 2.49
C ALA A 51 6.82 14.00 2.97
N ALA A 52 7.48 15.13 3.25
CA ALA A 52 6.83 16.34 3.75
C ALA A 52 7.34 17.59 3.01
N SER A 53 6.47 18.57 2.83
CA SER A 53 6.78 19.88 2.22
C SER A 53 6.09 21.02 2.96
N ARG A 54 6.57 22.25 2.73
CA ARG A 54 5.86 23.48 3.14
C ARG A 54 4.61 23.72 2.32
N ASP A 55 4.55 23.20 1.10
CA ASP A 55 3.37 23.27 0.25
C ASP A 55 2.43 22.08 0.50
N GLY A 56 1.14 22.32 0.38
CA GLY A 56 0.11 21.29 0.50
C GLY A 56 0.14 20.31 -0.68
N PRO A 57 -0.29 19.05 -0.49
CA PRO A 57 -0.42 18.11 -1.59
C PRO A 57 -1.54 18.54 -2.55
N THR A 58 -1.36 18.28 -3.83
CA THR A 58 -2.36 18.57 -4.87
C THR A 58 -3.50 17.55 -4.89
N SER A 59 -3.33 16.38 -4.26
CA SER A 59 -4.31 15.30 -4.24
C SER A 59 -4.14 14.40 -3.01
N HIS A 60 -5.26 13.94 -2.49
CA HIS A 60 -5.40 13.02 -1.37
C HIS A 60 -6.11 11.74 -1.83
N GLN A 61 -5.45 10.98 -2.71
CA GLN A 61 -5.99 9.68 -3.16
C GLN A 61 -5.74 8.61 -2.11
N ALA A 62 -6.73 7.74 -1.94
CA ALA A 62 -6.62 6.62 -1.02
C ALA A 62 -5.43 5.73 -1.40
N ARG A 63 -4.68 5.25 -0.41
CA ARG A 63 -3.48 4.42 -0.64
C ARG A 63 -3.70 2.98 -0.23
N VAL A 64 -3.25 2.05 -1.07
CA VAL A 64 -3.22 0.62 -0.74
C VAL A 64 -2.17 0.36 0.35
N LEU A 65 -2.63 -0.10 1.51
CA LEU A 65 -1.84 -0.26 2.74
C LEU A 65 -1.21 -1.65 2.92
N ALA A 66 -1.63 -2.63 2.13
CA ALA A 66 -1.15 -4.01 2.23
C ALA A 66 -1.26 -4.70 0.86
N PRO A 67 -0.57 -5.85 0.62
CA PRO A 67 -0.74 -6.61 -0.60
C PRO A 67 -2.23 -6.89 -0.89
N PRO A 68 -2.73 -6.53 -2.08
CA PRO A 68 -4.10 -6.80 -2.49
C PRO A 68 -4.48 -8.27 -2.32
N LYS A 69 -5.59 -8.55 -1.62
CA LYS A 69 -6.10 -9.91 -1.47
C LYS A 69 -6.95 -10.25 -2.69
N SER A 70 -6.28 -10.74 -3.74
CA SER A 70 -6.89 -11.08 -5.02
C SER A 70 -7.50 -12.49 -5.03
N GLY A 71 -8.59 -12.67 -5.76
CA GLY A 71 -9.23 -13.96 -5.99
C GLY A 71 -9.98 -14.00 -7.33
N SER A 72 -10.58 -15.16 -7.66
CA SER A 72 -11.35 -15.29 -8.91
C SER A 72 -12.53 -14.33 -8.91
N GLY A 73 -12.44 -13.28 -9.73
CA GLY A 73 -13.47 -12.26 -9.90
C GLY A 73 -13.67 -11.29 -8.72
N LYS A 74 -12.69 -11.20 -7.81
CA LYS A 74 -12.72 -10.25 -6.70
C LYS A 74 -11.32 -9.80 -6.29
N VAL A 75 -11.21 -8.61 -5.71
CA VAL A 75 -10.01 -8.11 -5.04
C VAL A 75 -10.44 -7.29 -3.82
N LEU A 76 -9.84 -7.57 -2.67
CA LEU A 76 -10.06 -6.79 -1.44
C LEU A 76 -8.81 -5.92 -1.19
N LEU A 77 -9.02 -4.61 -1.13
CA LEU A 77 -7.96 -3.63 -0.88
C LEU A 77 -8.10 -3.07 0.52
N LYS A 78 -7.01 -3.04 1.29
CA LYS A 78 -6.92 -2.26 2.51
C LYS A 78 -6.43 -0.86 2.17
N LEU A 79 -7.18 0.17 2.52
CA LEU A 79 -7.00 1.54 2.03
C LEU A 79 -6.81 2.51 3.19
N CYS A 80 -5.83 3.39 3.07
CA CYS A 80 -5.71 4.62 3.85
C CYS A 80 -6.51 5.71 3.14
N GLN A 81 -7.53 6.26 3.79
CA GLN A 81 -8.45 7.24 3.22
C GLN A 81 -7.99 8.67 3.55
N ASP A 82 -8.50 9.64 2.80
CA ASP A 82 -8.23 11.07 3.00
C ASP A 82 -8.87 11.63 4.28
N ASP A 83 -9.95 11.01 4.75
CA ASP A 83 -10.63 11.31 6.01
C ASP A 83 -9.89 10.84 7.27
N GLY A 84 -8.73 10.20 7.12
CA GLY A 84 -7.94 9.68 8.24
C GLY A 84 -8.32 8.28 8.70
N THR A 85 -9.23 7.59 8.00
CA THR A 85 -9.60 6.21 8.31
C THR A 85 -8.80 5.19 7.51
N ALA A 86 -8.77 3.94 8.00
CA ALA A 86 -8.31 2.79 7.24
C ALA A 86 -9.44 1.78 7.08
N THR A 87 -9.76 1.41 5.84
CA THR A 87 -10.89 0.53 5.53
C THR A 87 -10.51 -0.58 4.55
N GLU A 88 -11.17 -1.73 4.63
CA GLU A 88 -11.11 -2.75 3.57
C GLU A 88 -12.27 -2.53 2.59
N ARG A 89 -11.97 -2.44 1.29
CA ARG A 89 -12.97 -2.28 0.22
C ARG A 89 -12.89 -3.43 -0.77
N LEU A 90 -14.02 -4.11 -0.95
CA LEU A 90 -14.16 -5.23 -1.89
C LEU A 90 -14.57 -4.70 -3.26
N PHE A 91 -13.84 -5.12 -4.29
CA PHE A 91 -14.20 -4.94 -5.69
C PHE A 91 -14.43 -6.32 -6.32
N THR A 92 -15.44 -6.42 -7.16
CA THR A 92 -15.92 -7.65 -7.80
C THR A 92 -16.14 -7.42 -9.28
N LYS A 93 -16.26 -8.48 -10.08
CA LYS A 93 -16.57 -8.35 -11.53
C LYS A 93 -17.78 -7.46 -11.83
N ARG A 94 -18.74 -7.33 -10.91
CA ARG A 94 -19.94 -6.50 -11.07
C ARG A 94 -19.62 -5.00 -11.08
N ASP A 95 -18.52 -4.61 -10.44
CA ASP A 95 -18.06 -3.22 -10.36
C ASP A 95 -17.33 -2.77 -11.65
N GLY A 96 -17.33 -3.61 -12.69
CA GLY A 96 -16.93 -3.23 -14.04
C GLY A 96 -15.53 -2.60 -14.15
N ALA A 97 -15.48 -1.31 -14.45
CA ALA A 97 -14.23 -0.56 -14.62
C ALA A 97 -13.43 -0.45 -13.31
N ASP A 98 -14.10 -0.25 -12.18
CA ASP A 98 -13.45 -0.11 -10.88
C ASP A 98 -12.77 -1.41 -10.47
N PHE A 99 -13.38 -2.56 -10.75
CA PHE A 99 -12.73 -3.84 -10.53
C PHE A 99 -11.51 -4.04 -11.44
N LYS A 100 -11.59 -3.63 -12.71
CA LYS A 100 -10.44 -3.71 -13.63
C LYS A 100 -9.28 -2.84 -13.15
N LEU A 101 -9.56 -1.66 -12.58
CA LEU A 101 -8.57 -0.79 -11.97
C LEU A 101 -8.02 -1.41 -10.69
N ALA A 102 -8.87 -1.72 -9.71
CA ALA A 102 -8.50 -2.24 -8.41
C ALA A 102 -7.67 -3.53 -8.50
N ARG A 103 -7.96 -4.41 -9.47
CA ARG A 103 -7.20 -5.67 -9.68
C ARG A 103 -5.78 -5.45 -10.19
N ARG A 104 -5.44 -4.24 -10.65
CA ARG A 104 -4.11 -3.89 -11.17
C ARG A 104 -3.24 -3.16 -10.15
N LEU A 105 -3.83 -2.67 -9.07
CA LEU A 105 -3.09 -1.99 -8.03
C LEU A 105 -2.23 -2.98 -7.24
N ASP A 106 -1.10 -2.50 -6.74
CA ASP A 106 -0.19 -3.20 -5.85
C ASP A 106 -0.08 -2.46 -4.51
N TRP A 107 0.65 -3.04 -3.55
CA TRP A 107 0.91 -2.45 -2.26
C TRP A 107 1.64 -1.10 -2.41
N GLY A 108 1.00 -0.05 -1.92
CA GLY A 108 1.52 1.32 -2.00
C GLY A 108 0.98 2.12 -3.16
N ASP A 109 0.24 1.52 -4.09
CA ASP A 109 -0.41 2.28 -5.15
C ASP A 109 -1.53 3.17 -4.62
N ARG A 110 -1.86 4.20 -5.40
CA ARG A 110 -3.00 5.07 -5.17
C ARG A 110 -4.22 4.54 -5.90
N LEU A 111 -5.37 4.63 -5.25
CA LEU A 111 -6.66 4.33 -5.82
C LEU A 111 -7.25 5.61 -6.42
N ASP A 112 -6.96 5.81 -7.69
CA ASP A 112 -7.38 7.01 -8.43
C ASP A 112 -8.78 6.82 -9.01
N ASN A 113 -9.63 7.86 -8.94
CA ASN A 113 -10.82 8.00 -9.78
C ASN A 113 -11.71 6.75 -9.88
N ILE A 114 -12.30 6.34 -8.77
CA ILE A 114 -13.49 5.49 -8.83
C ILE A 114 -14.70 6.37 -9.09
N ALA A 115 -15.52 6.02 -10.08
CA ALA A 115 -16.82 6.65 -10.25
C ALA A 115 -17.63 6.40 -8.97
N LYS A 116 -18.02 7.48 -8.27
CA LYS A 116 -18.93 7.37 -7.13
C LYS A 116 -20.30 6.87 -7.58
#